data_AF-A0A3M2BAY0-F1
#
_entry.id   AF-A0A3M2BAY0-F1
#
_cell.length_a   1.000
_cell.length_b   1.000
_cell.length_c   1.000
_cell.angle_alpha   90.00
_cell.angle_beta   90.00
_cell.angle_gamma   90.00
#
_symmetry.space_group_name_H-M   'P 1'
#
loop_
_entity.id
_entity.type
_entity.pdbx_description
1 polymer ?
#
loop_
_entity_poly.entity_id
_entity_poly.type
_entity_poly.pdbx_seq_one_letter_code
_entity_poly.pdbx_strand_id
1 'polypeptide(L)'
;AYVSYLAPGEADDPAVLADRADWVRHLITASVMSAPAAFIMARLLVPETETPPDEHVGAFDIDDKPANLFDAAALGATDGLRLALNVAAMLIAFVSILALLSWPLEAIGQHFAPLRHWLDARGIESLSLEVVLGWVFAPLAWTMGVSWEDCGLFGTLMGEKIIATEFIAYLHLASDINSVEPQLSQRSAHIAAYALCGFANFASIGIQIGGLSALAPGKRKVFTQLALRAMIGGAFASWMTASIAGLIL
;
A
#
# COMPACT_ATOMS: atom_id res chain seq x y z
N ALA A 1 -9.67 8.47 6.04
CA ALA A 1 -10.17 7.86 4.80
C ALA A 1 -10.29 6.34 4.94
N TYR A 2 -9.21 5.59 5.16
CA TYR A 2 -9.29 4.12 5.24
C TYR A 2 -10.25 3.59 6.32
N VAL A 3 -10.21 4.16 7.53
CA VAL A 3 -11.12 3.78 8.63
C VAL A 3 -12.60 3.88 8.25
N SER A 4 -12.99 4.90 7.49
CA SER A 4 -14.40 5.06 7.07
C SER A 4 -14.82 4.07 5.99
N TYR A 5 -13.88 3.51 5.24
CA TYR A 5 -14.17 2.42 4.29
C TYR A 5 -14.27 1.08 5.02
N LEU A 6 -13.36 0.83 5.96
CA LEU A 6 -13.29 -0.42 6.70
C LEU A 6 -14.46 -0.57 7.68
N ALA A 7 -14.90 0.52 8.30
CA ALA A 7 -16.03 0.58 9.23
C ALA A 7 -17.05 1.67 8.79
N PRO A 8 -17.85 1.39 7.74
CA PRO A 8 -18.87 2.30 7.24
C PRO A 8 -20.06 2.38 8.22
N GLY A 9 -20.78 3.51 8.21
CA GLY A 9 -21.95 3.70 9.07
C GLY A 9 -22.06 5.10 9.66
N GLU A 10 -23.15 5.34 10.38
CA GLU A 10 -23.42 6.63 11.03
C GLU A 10 -22.41 6.90 12.16
N ALA A 11 -21.94 8.15 12.24
CA ALA A 11 -20.89 8.52 13.20
C ALA A 11 -21.35 8.50 14.66
N ASP A 12 -22.66 8.49 14.90
CA ASP A 12 -23.24 8.51 16.24
C ASP A 12 -23.61 7.11 16.76
N ASP A 13 -23.49 6.07 15.92
CA ASP A 13 -23.73 4.68 16.32
C ASP A 13 -22.55 4.14 17.16
N PRO A 14 -22.78 3.76 18.44
CA PRO A 14 -21.73 3.23 19.31
C PRO A 14 -21.01 1.99 18.74
N ALA A 15 -21.70 1.15 17.98
CA ALA A 15 -21.11 -0.05 17.38
C ALA A 15 -20.12 0.32 16.27
N VAL A 16 -20.51 1.26 15.40
CA VAL A 16 -19.64 1.79 14.33
C VAL A 16 -18.44 2.51 14.94
N LEU A 17 -18.63 3.26 16.02
CA LEU A 17 -17.52 3.91 16.72
C LEU A 17 -16.53 2.90 17.32
N ALA A 18 -17.02 1.80 17.88
CA ALA A 18 -16.16 0.75 18.44
C ALA A 18 -15.34 0.05 17.33
N ASP A 19 -15.96 -0.27 16.20
CA ASP A 19 -15.29 -0.89 15.05
C ASP A 19 -14.26 0.07 14.42
N ARG A 20 -14.62 1.34 14.25
CA ARG A 20 -13.66 2.40 13.82
C ARG A 20 -12.48 2.50 14.77
N ALA A 21 -12.71 2.46 16.08
CA ALA A 21 -11.64 2.51 17.07
C ALA A 21 -10.70 1.29 16.98
N ASP A 22 -11.21 0.13 16.60
CA ASP A 22 -10.41 -1.06 16.35
C ASP A 22 -9.49 -0.89 15.12
N TRP A 23 -10.05 -0.51 13.97
CA TRP A 23 -9.26 -0.23 12.77
C TRP A 23 -8.25 0.90 12.95
N VAL A 24 -8.61 1.96 13.69
CA VAL A 24 -7.69 3.04 14.05
C VAL A 24 -6.49 2.50 14.83
N ARG A 25 -6.72 1.61 15.81
CA ARG A 25 -5.64 1.00 16.59
C ARG A 25 -4.68 0.23 15.69
N HIS A 26 -5.19 -0.58 14.77
CA HIS A 26 -4.35 -1.33 13.84
C HIS A 26 -3.56 -0.41 12.89
N LEU A 27 -4.21 0.59 12.28
CA LEU A 27 -3.56 1.48 11.31
C LEU A 27 -2.51 2.43 11.95
N ILE A 28 -2.78 2.95 13.14
CA ILE A 28 -1.81 3.77 13.88
C ILE A 28 -0.61 2.90 14.29
N THR A 29 -0.87 1.69 14.80
CA THR A 29 0.20 0.76 15.19
C THR A 29 1.09 0.40 14.00
N ALA A 30 0.48 0.05 12.85
CA ALA A 30 1.20 -0.23 11.60
C ALA A 30 2.06 0.97 11.15
N SER A 31 1.51 2.20 11.25
CA SER A 31 2.24 3.43 10.88
C SER A 31 3.46 3.65 11.77
N VAL A 32 3.32 3.46 13.09
CA VAL A 32 4.44 3.61 14.05
C VAL A 32 5.51 2.55 13.81
N MET A 33 5.11 1.29 13.60
CA MET A 33 6.03 0.19 13.33
C MET A 33 6.75 0.33 11.98
N SER A 34 6.15 1.02 11.01
CA SER A 34 6.73 1.21 9.68
C SER A 34 8.01 2.03 9.70
N ALA A 35 8.18 2.96 10.64
CA ALA A 35 9.39 3.77 10.75
C ALA A 35 10.66 2.91 11.01
N PRO A 36 10.75 2.11 12.08
CA PRO A 36 11.90 1.24 12.29
C PRO A 36 12.02 0.15 11.21
N ALA A 37 10.90 -0.40 10.72
CA ALA A 37 10.92 -1.40 9.64
C ALA A 37 11.52 -0.83 8.34
N ALA A 38 11.19 0.41 7.98
CA ALA A 38 11.76 1.09 6.82
C ALA A 38 13.27 1.30 6.96
N PHE A 39 13.76 1.69 8.14
CA PHE A 39 15.21 1.80 8.39
C PHE A 39 15.93 0.46 8.26
N ILE A 40 15.38 -0.61 8.83
CA ILE A 40 15.94 -1.97 8.71
C ILE A 40 16.02 -2.36 7.24
N MET A 41 14.91 -2.25 6.50
CA MET A 41 14.88 -2.63 5.08
C MET A 41 15.80 -1.77 4.21
N ALA A 42 15.85 -0.45 4.46
CA ALA A 42 16.75 0.45 3.74
C ALA A 42 18.22 0.05 3.95
N ARG A 43 18.63 -0.21 5.19
CA ARG A 43 20.01 -0.62 5.52
C ARG A 43 20.35 -2.02 5.03
N LEU A 44 19.39 -2.94 4.96
CA LEU A 44 19.60 -4.27 4.38
C LEU A 44 19.78 -4.21 2.86
N LEU A 45 18.99 -3.38 2.16
CA LEU A 45 19.03 -3.28 0.70
C LEU A 45 20.18 -2.39 0.20
N VAL A 46 20.49 -1.32 0.93
CA VAL A 46 21.56 -0.37 0.62
C VAL A 46 22.28 0.01 1.92
N PRO A 47 23.27 -0.81 2.34
CA PRO A 47 24.08 -0.51 3.51
C PRO A 47 24.86 0.80 3.37
N GLU A 48 25.10 1.50 4.49
CA GLU A 48 25.97 2.68 4.48
C GLU A 48 27.40 2.25 4.16
N THR A 49 28.04 2.96 3.24
CA THR A 49 29.46 2.73 2.91
C THR A 49 30.29 3.99 3.01
N GLU A 50 29.65 5.16 3.10
CA GLU A 50 30.29 6.45 3.22
C GLU A 50 30.29 6.91 4.69
N THR A 51 31.13 7.90 5.00
CA THR A 51 31.07 8.56 6.32
C THR A 51 29.96 9.61 6.27
N PRO A 52 28.95 9.55 7.16
CA PRO A 52 27.89 10.54 7.19
C PRO A 52 28.48 11.94 7.40
N PRO A 53 27.95 12.98 6.74
CA PRO A 53 28.31 14.36 7.03
C PRO A 53 27.96 14.72 8.49
N ASP A 54 28.54 15.79 9.01
CA ASP A 54 28.27 16.25 10.38
C ASP A 54 26.83 16.82 10.48
N GLU A 55 25.91 16.06 11.09
CA GLU A 55 24.48 16.37 11.20
C GLU A 55 24.15 17.18 12.48
N HIS A 56 25.03 18.09 12.91
CA HIS A 56 24.71 18.97 14.02
C HIS A 56 23.56 19.93 13.64
N VAL A 57 22.64 20.20 14.57
CA VAL A 57 21.38 20.96 14.35
C VAL A 57 21.58 22.31 13.63
N GLY A 58 22.77 22.93 13.75
CA GLY A 58 23.13 24.17 13.06
C GLY A 58 23.62 24.03 11.61
N ALA A 59 23.74 22.80 11.07
CA ALA A 59 24.10 22.55 9.66
C ALA A 59 22.91 22.66 8.70
N PHE A 60 21.68 22.64 9.24
CA PHE A 60 20.47 22.71 8.44
C PHE A 60 20.10 24.17 8.20
N ASP A 61 20.39 24.67 6.99
CA ASP A 61 19.88 25.96 6.54
C ASP A 61 18.39 25.78 6.20
N ILE A 62 17.51 26.26 7.09
CA ILE A 62 16.06 26.25 6.87
C ILE A 62 15.68 27.62 6.30
N ASP A 63 16.06 27.86 5.05
CA ASP A 63 15.88 29.15 4.38
C ASP A 63 14.40 29.46 4.02
N ASP A 64 13.55 28.44 3.86
CA ASP A 64 12.15 28.60 3.46
C ASP A 64 11.17 28.30 4.61
N LYS A 65 11.13 29.19 5.61
CA LYS A 65 10.05 29.17 6.62
C LYS A 65 8.87 30.02 6.16
N PRO A 66 7.62 29.55 6.33
CA PRO A 66 6.45 30.38 6.09
C PRO A 66 6.51 31.66 6.93
N ALA A 67 6.10 32.78 6.36
CA ALA A 67 6.16 34.07 7.03
C ALA A 67 5.20 34.17 8.23
N ASN A 68 4.09 33.44 8.20
CA ASN A 68 3.07 33.40 9.26
C ASN A 68 2.14 32.18 9.10
N LEU A 69 1.18 32.01 10.02
CA LEU A 69 0.20 30.92 10.00
C LEU A 69 -0.61 30.86 8.69
N PHE A 70 -1.02 32.00 8.14
CA PHE A 70 -1.82 32.04 6.92
C PHE A 70 -0.99 31.64 5.71
N ASP A 71 0.27 32.08 5.65
CA ASP A 71 1.22 31.67 4.62
C ASP A 71 1.49 30.16 4.69
N ALA A 72 1.70 29.61 5.90
CA ALA A 72 1.86 28.16 6.11
C ALA A 72 0.61 27.37 5.67
N ALA A 73 -0.58 27.87 5.98
CA ALA A 73 -1.83 27.24 5.57
C ALA A 73 -2.03 27.31 4.04
N ALA A 74 -1.70 28.42 3.40
CA ALA A 74 -1.81 28.60 1.95
C ALA A 74 -0.82 27.73 1.17
N LEU A 75 0.44 27.64 1.64
CA LEU A 75 1.45 26.74 1.10
C LEU A 75 1.01 25.28 1.25
N GLY A 76 0.59 24.88 2.47
CA GLY A 76 0.09 23.53 2.72
C GLY A 76 -1.13 23.15 1.85
N ALA A 77 -2.06 24.08 1.65
CA ALA A 77 -3.21 23.87 0.76
C ALA A 77 -2.79 23.71 -0.71
N THR A 78 -1.82 24.50 -1.18
CA THR A 78 -1.32 24.44 -2.56
C THR A 78 -0.56 23.15 -2.83
N ASP A 79 0.30 22.75 -1.90
CA ASP A 79 1.04 21.49 -1.99
C ASP A 79 0.10 20.29 -1.90
N GLY A 80 -0.91 20.35 -1.02
CA GLY A 80 -1.98 19.37 -0.91
C GLY A 80 -2.77 19.23 -2.22
N LEU A 81 -3.13 20.34 -2.88
CA LEU A 81 -3.83 20.31 -4.17
C LEU A 81 -2.99 19.67 -5.26
N ARG A 82 -1.69 20.02 -5.34
CA ARG A 82 -0.76 19.42 -6.31
C ARG A 82 -0.62 17.91 -6.08
N LEU A 83 -0.48 17.49 -4.82
CA LEU A 83 -0.44 16.08 -4.45
C LEU A 83 -1.74 15.37 -4.85
N ALA A 84 -2.91 15.94 -4.54
CA ALA A 84 -4.20 15.36 -4.87
C ALA A 84 -4.41 15.19 -6.37
N LEU A 85 -4.09 16.20 -7.19
CA LEU A 85 -4.19 16.12 -8.65
C LEU A 85 -3.24 15.07 -9.24
N ASN A 86 -2.01 14.97 -8.72
CA ASN A 86 -1.07 13.94 -9.13
C ASN A 86 -1.60 12.54 -8.81
N VAL A 87 -2.14 12.33 -7.61
CA VAL A 87 -2.75 11.05 -7.21
C VAL A 87 -3.95 10.71 -8.09
N ALA A 88 -4.85 11.66 -8.34
CA ALA A 88 -6.03 11.44 -9.18
C ALA A 88 -5.65 11.04 -10.62
N ALA A 89 -4.74 11.79 -11.25
CA ALA A 89 -4.28 11.49 -12.61
C ALA A 89 -3.57 10.12 -12.68
N MET A 90 -2.75 9.82 -11.68
CA MET A 90 -2.04 8.56 -11.56
C MET A 90 -2.98 7.38 -11.37
N LEU A 91 -4.01 7.49 -10.52
CA LEU A 91 -5.02 6.44 -10.33
C LEU A 91 -5.77 6.15 -11.64
N ILE A 92 -6.18 7.19 -12.39
CA ILE A 92 -6.84 7.00 -13.70
C ILE A 92 -5.92 6.23 -14.66
N ALA A 93 -4.65 6.62 -14.76
CA ALA A 93 -3.70 5.97 -15.66
C ALA A 93 -3.43 4.51 -15.27
N PHE A 94 -3.15 4.23 -13.99
CA PHE A 94 -2.83 2.87 -13.53
C PHE A 94 -4.05 1.95 -13.58
N VAL A 95 -5.23 2.38 -13.14
CA VAL A 95 -6.46 1.58 -13.27
C VAL A 95 -6.73 1.24 -14.74
N SER A 96 -6.51 2.18 -15.66
CA SER A 96 -6.66 1.92 -17.09
C SER A 96 -5.65 0.90 -17.62
N ILE A 97 -4.38 1.00 -17.20
CA ILE A 97 -3.33 0.04 -17.57
C ILE A 97 -3.64 -1.35 -17.01
N LEU A 98 -4.09 -1.44 -15.76
CA LEU A 98 -4.46 -2.71 -15.14
C LEU A 98 -5.64 -3.35 -15.86
N ALA A 99 -6.70 -2.60 -16.16
CA ALA A 99 -7.80 -3.08 -16.97
C ALA A 99 -7.33 -3.58 -18.35
N LEU A 100 -6.42 -2.85 -19.00
CA LEU A 100 -5.84 -3.26 -20.29
C LEU A 100 -5.02 -4.55 -20.20
N LEU A 101 -4.27 -4.74 -19.11
CA LEU A 101 -3.45 -5.95 -18.88
C LEU A 101 -4.27 -7.15 -18.39
N SER A 102 -5.32 -6.91 -17.63
CA SER A 102 -6.26 -7.94 -17.16
C SER A 102 -7.19 -8.41 -18.27
N TRP A 103 -7.59 -7.54 -19.22
CA TRP A 103 -8.46 -7.91 -20.34
C TRP A 103 -8.04 -9.18 -21.12
N PRO A 104 -6.78 -9.34 -21.59
CA PRO A 104 -6.37 -10.56 -22.28
C PRO A 104 -6.33 -11.78 -21.34
N LEU A 105 -6.03 -11.60 -20.05
CA LEU A 105 -6.05 -12.68 -19.06
C LEU A 105 -7.48 -13.17 -18.84
N GLU A 106 -8.43 -12.25 -18.71
CA GLU A 106 -9.86 -12.55 -18.59
C GLU A 106 -10.35 -13.31 -19.82
N ALA A 107 -10.00 -12.84 -21.02
CA ALA A 107 -10.36 -13.50 -22.27
C ALA A 107 -9.80 -14.93 -22.35
N ILE A 108 -8.55 -15.15 -21.96
CA ILE A 108 -7.94 -16.49 -21.91
C ILE A 108 -8.64 -17.36 -20.86
N GLY A 109 -8.90 -16.82 -19.67
CA GLY A 109 -9.58 -17.51 -18.57
C GLY A 109 -11.02 -17.93 -18.92
N GLN A 110 -11.71 -17.16 -19.76
CA GLN A 110 -13.08 -17.46 -20.20
C GLN A 110 -13.13 -18.42 -21.40
N HIS A 111 -12.25 -18.24 -22.39
CA HIS A 111 -12.34 -18.97 -23.66
C HIS A 111 -11.55 -20.29 -23.70
N PHE A 112 -10.60 -20.51 -22.78
CA PHE A 112 -9.85 -21.76 -22.70
C PHE A 112 -10.50 -22.71 -21.69
N ALA A 113 -11.35 -23.62 -22.18
CA ALA A 113 -12.18 -24.52 -21.36
C ALA A 113 -11.43 -25.28 -20.24
N PRO A 114 -10.20 -25.82 -20.45
CA PRO A 114 -9.47 -26.49 -19.37
C PRO A 114 -9.11 -25.54 -18.21
N LEU A 115 -8.75 -24.30 -18.53
CA LEU A 115 -8.43 -23.29 -17.53
C LEU A 115 -9.70 -22.76 -16.85
N ARG A 116 -10.78 -22.56 -17.60
CA ARG A 116 -12.07 -22.17 -17.02
C ARG A 116 -12.54 -23.16 -15.96
N HIS A 117 -12.51 -24.46 -16.29
CA HIS A 117 -12.88 -25.51 -15.34
C HIS A 117 -11.99 -25.52 -14.08
N TRP A 118 -10.69 -25.27 -14.25
CA TRP A 118 -9.73 -25.19 -13.14
C TRP A 118 -9.95 -23.96 -12.24
N LEU A 119 -10.39 -22.84 -12.81
CA LEU A 119 -10.75 -21.60 -12.10
C LEU A 119 -12.07 -21.75 -11.33
N ASP A 120 -13.10 -22.32 -11.97
CA ASP A 120 -14.41 -22.57 -11.36
C ASP A 120 -14.28 -23.50 -10.14
N ALA A 121 -13.41 -24.53 -10.23
CA ALA A 121 -13.10 -25.42 -9.10
C ALA A 121 -12.45 -24.72 -7.89
N ARG A 122 -12.00 -23.47 -8.05
CA ARG A 122 -11.41 -22.63 -7.00
C ARG A 122 -12.26 -21.40 -6.68
N GLY A 123 -13.46 -21.29 -7.22
CA GLY A 123 -14.35 -20.14 -7.02
C GLY A 123 -13.83 -18.84 -7.64
N ILE A 124 -12.95 -18.91 -8.65
CA ILE A 124 -12.38 -17.72 -9.29
C ILE A 124 -13.24 -17.36 -10.49
N GLU A 125 -13.98 -16.25 -10.38
CA GLU A 125 -14.94 -15.81 -11.41
C GLU A 125 -14.25 -15.34 -12.70
N SER A 126 -13.16 -14.59 -12.55
CA SER A 126 -12.37 -14.02 -13.65
C SER A 126 -10.86 -14.11 -13.35
N LEU A 127 -10.07 -14.36 -14.40
CA LEU A 127 -8.62 -14.33 -14.30
C LEU A 127 -8.14 -12.91 -14.56
N SER A 128 -7.57 -12.27 -13.55
CA SER A 128 -7.01 -10.92 -13.66
C SER A 128 -5.53 -10.90 -13.24
N LEU A 129 -4.83 -9.80 -13.50
CA LEU A 129 -3.44 -9.64 -13.08
C LEU A 129 -3.30 -9.71 -11.55
N GLU A 130 -4.27 -9.16 -10.84
CA GLU A 130 -4.37 -9.17 -9.39
C GLU A 130 -4.46 -10.61 -8.86
N VAL A 131 -5.30 -11.46 -9.47
CA VAL A 131 -5.44 -12.88 -9.09
C VAL A 131 -4.14 -13.65 -9.33
N VAL A 132 -3.46 -13.40 -10.46
CA VAL A 132 -2.16 -14.02 -10.76
C VAL A 132 -1.13 -13.63 -9.70
N LEU A 133 -1.08 -12.35 -9.32
CA LEU A 133 -0.24 -11.90 -8.21
C LEU A 133 -0.68 -12.48 -6.87
N GLY A 134 -1.97 -12.75 -6.70
CA GLY A 134 -2.51 -13.48 -5.56
C GLY A 134 -1.86 -14.84 -5.38
N TRP A 135 -1.71 -15.61 -6.45
CA TRP A 135 -0.99 -16.89 -6.38
C TRP A 135 0.50 -16.74 -6.12
N VAL A 136 1.13 -15.70 -6.66
CA VAL A 136 2.56 -15.40 -6.43
C VAL A 136 2.80 -14.99 -4.98
N PHE A 137 1.89 -14.21 -4.38
CA PHE A 137 2.02 -13.71 -3.02
C PHE A 137 1.37 -14.60 -1.96
N ALA A 138 0.54 -15.59 -2.31
CA ALA A 138 -0.07 -16.51 -1.35
C ALA A 138 0.96 -17.23 -0.44
N PRO A 139 2.10 -17.76 -0.93
CA PRO A 139 3.11 -18.33 -0.05
C PRO A 139 3.70 -17.30 0.92
N LEU A 140 3.84 -16.05 0.49
CA LEU A 140 4.35 -14.97 1.32
C LEU A 140 3.32 -14.54 2.37
N ALA A 141 2.04 -14.45 2.00
CA ALA A 141 0.93 -14.22 2.94
C ALA A 141 0.89 -15.31 4.03
N TRP A 142 1.08 -16.57 3.65
CA TRP A 142 1.14 -17.68 4.60
C TRP A 142 2.27 -17.51 5.62
N THR A 143 3.44 -17.02 5.20
CA THR A 143 4.55 -16.73 6.14
C THR A 143 4.27 -15.57 7.11
N MET A 144 3.27 -14.72 6.82
CA MET A 144 2.79 -13.67 7.74
C MET A 144 1.81 -14.21 8.79
N GLY A 145 1.52 -15.51 8.76
CA GLY A 145 0.58 -16.15 9.67
C GLY A 145 -0.88 -16.12 9.19
N VAL A 146 -1.14 -15.87 7.91
CA VAL A 146 -2.47 -15.94 7.29
C VAL A 146 -2.87 -17.41 7.07
N SER A 147 -4.13 -17.78 7.31
CA SER A 147 -4.64 -19.13 6.99
C SER A 147 -4.52 -19.39 5.50
N TRP A 148 -4.24 -20.64 5.11
CA TRP A 148 -4.05 -20.96 3.68
C TRP A 148 -5.27 -20.63 2.81
N GLU A 149 -6.47 -20.76 3.38
CA GLU A 149 -7.75 -20.45 2.73
C GLU A 149 -7.84 -18.95 2.37
N ASP A 150 -7.36 -18.08 3.26
CA ASP A 150 -7.38 -16.62 3.09
C ASP A 150 -6.21 -16.13 2.21
N CYS A 151 -5.14 -16.93 2.04
CA CYS A 151 -3.90 -16.51 1.36
C CYS A 151 -4.11 -16.11 -0.10
N GLY A 152 -5.11 -16.69 -0.79
CA GLY A 152 -5.43 -16.34 -2.17
C GLY A 152 -5.86 -14.88 -2.29
N LEU A 153 -6.94 -14.52 -1.58
CA LEU A 153 -7.47 -13.15 -1.58
C LEU A 153 -6.49 -12.16 -0.92
N PHE A 154 -5.84 -12.55 0.18
CA PHE A 154 -4.82 -11.74 0.82
C PHE A 154 -3.68 -11.40 -0.15
N GLY A 155 -3.18 -12.40 -0.89
CA GLY A 155 -2.16 -12.20 -1.90
C GLY A 155 -2.63 -11.26 -3.02
N THR A 156 -3.90 -11.38 -3.44
CA THR A 156 -4.50 -10.49 -4.45
C THR A 156 -4.46 -9.04 -3.98
N LEU A 157 -4.82 -8.76 -2.72
CA LEU A 157 -4.73 -7.43 -2.12
C LEU A 157 -3.27 -6.91 -2.07
N MET A 158 -2.31 -7.77 -1.74
CA MET A 158 -0.88 -7.42 -1.79
C MET A 158 -0.43 -7.07 -3.22
N GLY A 159 -0.89 -7.84 -4.21
CA GLY A 159 -0.60 -7.60 -5.62
C GLY A 159 -1.18 -6.29 -6.11
N GLU A 160 -2.46 -6.07 -5.82
CA GLU A 160 -3.18 -4.85 -6.12
C GLU A 160 -2.52 -3.61 -5.53
N LYS A 161 -2.08 -3.69 -4.26
CA LYS A 161 -1.27 -2.61 -3.66
C LYS A 161 -0.08 -2.24 -4.54
N ILE A 162 0.71 -3.23 -4.97
CA ILE A 162 1.97 -3.02 -5.69
C ILE A 162 1.73 -2.43 -7.09
N ILE A 163 0.74 -2.97 -7.81
CA ILE A 163 0.48 -2.61 -9.22
C ILE A 163 -0.44 -1.40 -9.39
N ALA A 164 -1.38 -1.21 -8.47
CA ALA A 164 -2.28 -0.08 -8.41
C ALA A 164 -1.80 0.89 -7.32
N THR A 165 -2.47 0.88 -6.18
CA THR A 165 -2.13 1.62 -4.96
C THR A 165 -2.73 0.90 -3.76
N GLU A 166 -2.25 1.22 -2.56
CA GLU A 166 -2.88 0.77 -1.32
C GLU A 166 -4.32 1.26 -1.20
N PHE A 167 -4.66 2.39 -1.84
CA PHE A 167 -6.01 2.92 -1.81
C PHE A 167 -7.04 1.98 -2.44
N ILE A 168 -6.74 1.42 -3.62
CA ILE A 168 -7.63 0.46 -4.28
C ILE A 168 -7.69 -0.84 -3.46
N ALA A 169 -6.55 -1.33 -2.97
CA ALA A 169 -6.51 -2.53 -2.14
C ALA A 169 -7.35 -2.37 -0.84
N TYR A 170 -7.34 -1.20 -0.21
CA TYR A 170 -8.20 -0.93 0.94
C TYR A 170 -9.68 -0.87 0.60
N LEU A 171 -10.05 -0.41 -0.61
CA LEU A 171 -11.44 -0.45 -1.06
C LEU A 171 -11.92 -1.89 -1.27
N HIS A 172 -11.10 -2.76 -1.85
CA HIS A 172 -11.45 -4.17 -2.01
C HIS A 172 -11.45 -4.93 -0.68
N LEU A 173 -10.51 -4.66 0.21
CA LEU A 173 -10.54 -5.18 1.58
C LEU A 173 -11.83 -4.75 2.29
N ALA A 174 -12.19 -3.47 2.21
CA ALA A 174 -13.44 -2.95 2.76
C ALA A 174 -14.68 -3.63 2.15
N SER A 175 -14.69 -3.85 0.84
CA SER A 175 -15.78 -4.53 0.15
C SER A 175 -15.96 -5.97 0.62
N ASP A 176 -14.87 -6.70 0.87
CA ASP A 176 -14.91 -8.08 1.36
C ASP A 176 -15.43 -8.14 2.80
N ILE A 177 -14.84 -7.37 3.72
CA ILE A 177 -15.19 -7.46 5.15
C ILE A 177 -16.60 -6.95 5.47
N ASN A 178 -17.16 -6.09 4.61
CA ASN A 178 -18.52 -5.57 4.73
C ASN A 178 -19.54 -6.35 3.87
N SER A 179 -19.12 -7.42 3.19
CA SER A 179 -20.02 -8.28 2.45
C SER A 179 -20.83 -9.19 3.38
N VAL A 180 -21.89 -9.81 2.85
CA VAL A 180 -22.75 -10.73 3.63
C VAL A 180 -21.97 -11.98 4.06
N GLU A 181 -21.04 -12.44 3.24
CA GLU A 181 -20.18 -13.60 3.49
C GLU A 181 -18.72 -13.21 3.20
N PRO A 182 -18.01 -12.57 4.16
CA PRO A 182 -16.62 -12.20 3.98
C PRO A 182 -15.74 -13.42 3.72
N GLN A 183 -14.84 -13.31 2.75
CA GLN A 183 -13.88 -14.38 2.44
C GLN A 183 -12.71 -14.37 3.41
N LEU A 184 -12.23 -13.20 3.82
CA LEU A 184 -11.18 -13.10 4.83
C LEU A 184 -11.77 -13.24 6.24
N SER A 185 -11.10 -14.04 7.06
CA SER A 185 -11.34 -13.98 8.51
C SER A 185 -10.98 -12.61 9.06
N GLN A 186 -11.63 -12.19 10.16
CA GLN A 186 -11.34 -10.90 10.81
C GLN A 186 -9.83 -10.76 11.15
N ARG A 187 -9.19 -11.86 11.60
CA ARG A 187 -7.76 -11.88 11.87
C ARG A 187 -6.94 -11.61 10.60
N SER A 188 -7.24 -12.26 9.49
CA SER A 188 -6.54 -12.03 8.21
C SER A 188 -6.80 -10.62 7.68
N ALA A 189 -8.00 -10.07 7.86
CA ALA A 189 -8.31 -8.69 7.49
C ALA A 189 -7.48 -7.67 8.30
N HIS A 190 -7.27 -7.93 9.60
CA HIS A 190 -6.37 -7.10 10.42
C HIS A 190 -4.92 -7.21 9.93
N ILE A 191 -4.41 -8.41 9.67
CA ILE A 191 -3.06 -8.60 9.11
C ILE A 191 -2.93 -7.91 7.74
N ALA A 192 -3.98 -7.95 6.92
CA ALA A 192 -4.03 -7.30 5.62
C ALA A 192 -3.89 -5.78 5.77
N ALA A 193 -4.56 -5.16 6.74
CA ALA A 193 -4.36 -3.73 6.99
C ALA A 193 -2.89 -3.38 7.30
N TYR A 194 -2.13 -4.21 8.01
CA TYR A 194 -0.68 -3.97 8.19
C TYR A 194 0.08 -4.15 6.88
N ALA A 195 -0.20 -5.22 6.12
CA ALA A 195 0.46 -5.49 4.85
C ALA A 195 0.17 -4.41 3.80
N LEU A 196 -1.00 -3.78 3.87
CA LEU A 196 -1.44 -2.70 3.00
C LEU A 196 -0.96 -1.32 3.46
N CYS A 197 -0.67 -1.13 4.75
CA CYS A 197 -0.20 0.13 5.32
C CYS A 197 1.18 0.53 4.75
N GLY A 198 1.19 1.34 3.69
CA GLY A 198 2.39 1.94 3.12
C GLY A 198 2.27 2.21 1.61
N PHE A 199 2.98 3.22 1.13
CA PHE A 199 2.94 3.68 -0.27
C PHE A 199 3.96 2.94 -1.17
N ALA A 200 4.09 1.63 -0.99
CA ALA A 200 4.99 0.82 -1.77
C ALA A 200 4.28 0.30 -3.03
N ASN A 201 4.34 1.06 -4.11
CA ASN A 201 3.74 0.73 -5.40
C ASN A 201 4.45 1.46 -6.56
N PHE A 202 4.20 1.04 -7.81
CA PHE A 202 4.85 1.65 -8.99
C PHE A 202 4.48 3.12 -9.18
N ALA A 203 3.27 3.49 -8.80
CA ALA A 203 2.75 4.83 -8.84
C ALA A 203 3.58 5.79 -7.94
N SER A 204 3.89 5.34 -6.73
CA SER A 204 4.68 6.05 -5.73
C SER A 204 6.15 6.24 -6.11
N ILE A 205 6.70 5.46 -7.05
CA ILE A 205 8.02 5.73 -7.63
C ILE A 205 8.02 7.09 -8.34
N GLY A 206 6.99 7.37 -9.14
CA GLY A 206 6.85 8.64 -9.85
C GLY A 206 6.70 9.82 -8.88
N ILE A 207 5.87 9.65 -7.85
CA ILE A 207 5.66 10.66 -6.79
C ILE A 207 6.98 10.96 -6.06
N GLN A 208 7.72 9.93 -5.63
CA GLN A 208 8.98 10.10 -4.90
C GLN A 208 10.06 10.76 -5.76
N ILE A 209 10.23 10.33 -7.02
CA ILE A 209 11.20 10.97 -7.92
C ILE A 209 10.82 12.43 -8.15
N GLY A 210 9.54 12.74 -8.39
CA GLY A 210 9.05 14.09 -8.58
C GLY A 210 9.29 14.98 -7.36
N GLY A 211 8.83 14.53 -6.19
CA GLY A 211 8.93 15.28 -4.92
C GLY A 211 10.38 15.47 -4.48
N LEU A 212 11.18 14.41 -4.43
CA LEU A 212 12.57 14.50 -3.98
C LEU A 212 13.44 15.29 -4.97
N SER A 213 13.17 15.22 -6.28
CA SER A 213 13.90 16.04 -7.26
C SER A 213 13.56 17.53 -7.16
N ALA A 214 12.36 17.90 -6.67
CA ALA A 214 12.05 19.30 -6.40
C ALA A 214 12.85 19.84 -5.20
N LEU A 215 13.07 19.00 -4.19
CA LEU A 215 13.86 19.33 -3.00
C LEU A 215 15.38 19.29 -3.24
N ALA A 216 15.85 18.36 -4.07
CA ALA A 216 17.27 18.19 -4.40
C ALA A 216 17.47 17.93 -5.90
N PRO A 217 17.39 18.98 -6.76
CA PRO A 217 17.45 18.85 -8.21
C PRO A 217 18.69 18.10 -8.72
N GLY A 218 19.85 18.32 -8.10
CA GLY A 218 21.12 17.65 -8.44
C GLY A 218 21.18 16.16 -8.11
N LYS A 219 20.20 15.61 -7.36
CA LYS A 219 20.17 14.21 -6.91
C LYS A 219 19.18 13.35 -7.69
N ARG A 220 18.48 13.89 -8.70
CA ARG A 220 17.50 13.15 -9.51
C ARG A 220 17.99 11.79 -10.00
N LYS A 221 19.23 11.72 -10.50
CA LYS A 221 19.83 10.45 -10.97
C LYS A 221 19.89 9.39 -9.87
N VAL A 222 20.27 9.79 -8.66
CA VAL A 222 20.32 8.89 -7.49
C VAL A 222 18.92 8.38 -7.15
N PHE A 223 17.94 9.27 -7.08
CA PHE A 223 16.54 8.89 -6.80
C PHE A 223 16.01 7.88 -7.82
N THR A 224 16.26 8.11 -9.12
CA THR A 224 15.82 7.19 -10.18
C THR A 224 16.48 5.82 -10.09
N GLN A 225 17.76 5.74 -9.70
CA GLN A 225 18.50 4.48 -9.56
C GLN A 225 18.04 3.67 -8.34
N LEU A 226 17.59 4.33 -7.28
CA LEU A 226 17.15 3.69 -6.04
C LEU A 226 15.65 3.40 -6.01
N ALA A 227 14.84 4.03 -6.85
CA ALA A 227 13.38 4.01 -6.72
C ALA A 227 12.76 2.61 -6.66
N LEU A 228 13.18 1.68 -7.52
CA LEU A 228 12.65 0.31 -7.48
C LEU A 228 13.07 -0.43 -6.21
N ARG A 229 14.33 -0.25 -5.76
CA ARG A 229 14.81 -0.82 -4.50
C ARG A 229 14.07 -0.24 -3.30
N ALA A 230 13.81 1.06 -3.32
CA ALA A 230 13.04 1.75 -2.28
C ALA A 230 11.59 1.25 -2.22
N MET A 231 10.94 1.06 -3.37
CA MET A 231 9.59 0.48 -3.44
C MET A 231 9.57 -0.95 -2.85
N ILE A 232 10.51 -1.80 -3.25
CA ILE A 232 10.63 -3.18 -2.72
C ILE A 232 10.91 -3.16 -1.21
N GLY A 233 11.81 -2.28 -0.75
CA GLY A 233 12.10 -2.11 0.67
C GLY A 233 10.88 -1.66 1.47
N GLY A 234 10.09 -0.73 0.92
CA GLY A 234 8.83 -0.29 1.52
C GLY A 234 7.79 -1.41 1.59
N ALA A 235 7.68 -2.25 0.56
CA ALA A 235 6.78 -3.39 0.56
C ALA A 235 7.17 -4.38 1.68
N PHE A 236 8.44 -4.78 1.72
CA PHE A 236 8.96 -5.64 2.79
C PHE A 236 8.84 -5.03 4.18
N ALA A 237 8.95 -3.70 4.33
CA ALA A 237 8.71 -3.04 5.61
C ALA A 237 7.26 -3.23 6.07
N SER A 238 6.26 -2.99 5.22
CA SER A 238 4.85 -3.24 5.55
C SER A 238 4.53 -4.73 5.76
N TRP A 239 5.23 -5.62 5.09
CA TRP A 239 5.08 -7.07 5.23
C TRP A 239 5.72 -7.61 6.51
N MET A 240 6.79 -6.96 6.98
CA MET A 240 7.39 -7.22 8.28
C MET A 240 6.44 -6.80 9.41
N THR A 241 5.81 -5.63 9.31
CA THR A 241 4.82 -5.20 10.31
C THR A 241 3.59 -6.11 10.32
N ALA A 242 3.16 -6.60 9.15
CA ALA A 242 2.10 -7.61 9.03
C ALA A 242 2.47 -8.94 9.68
N SER A 243 3.71 -9.40 9.49
CA SER A 243 4.21 -10.64 10.12
C SER A 243 4.22 -10.53 11.65
N ILE A 244 4.59 -9.36 12.19
CA ILE A 244 4.53 -9.09 13.63
C ILE A 244 3.08 -9.06 14.11
N ALA A 245 2.16 -8.42 13.37
CA ALA A 245 0.75 -8.43 13.70
C ALA A 245 0.18 -9.86 13.72
N GLY A 246 0.51 -10.70 12.72
CA GLY A 246 0.09 -12.09 12.66
C GLY A 246 0.63 -12.96 13.80
N LEU A 247 1.74 -12.57 14.44
CA LEU A 247 2.26 -13.25 15.63
C LEU A 247 1.48 -12.91 16.90
N ILE A 248 0.92 -11.70 17.00
CA ILE A 248 0.36 -11.13 18.23
C ILE A 248 -1.18 -11.21 18.26
N LEU A 249 -1.82 -11.36 17.10
CA LEU A 249 -3.27 -11.55 16.92
C LEU A 249 -3.64 -13.03 16.88
#